data_AF-X1JLS0-F1
#
_entry.id   AF-X1JLS0-F1
#
_cell.length_a   1.000
_cell.length_b   1.000
_cell.length_c   1.000
_cell.angle_alpha   90.00
_cell.angle_beta   90.00
_cell.angle_gamma   90.00
#
_symmetry.space_group_name_H-M   'P 1'
#
loop_
_entity.id
_entity.type
_entity.pdbx_description
1 polymer ?
#
loop_
_entity_poly.entity_id
_entity_poly.type
_entity_poly.pdbx_seq_one_letter_code
_entity_poly.pdbx_strand_id
1 'polypeptide(L)'
;MDIKIKNLYLYIFLALFVIAFLFILGWVNYQPWPAFEPFTASLITADSESPEIPETPEVPETFKDLVQEKIEQGKEFLYRMEHPEEHGFYKRYDAINDTFEGRLHTVYSASIIYTFLYIYDYDQDEEILKHLSGWGDFLLSMQDKDKNSKRYGAFSYSYFLNSKEKEKKYVVGTSALSIFTLLRLYEITGQDKYLESAKSAGDWLITMQREDGVVKPYTRYSNGKWVFGKKESLLYNGQCLSALSKLYNATKIQKYYSAAEKIAKHFAQKYEDA
;
A
#
# COMPACT_ATOMS: atom_id res chain seq x y z
N MET A 1 11.26 47.70 38.80
CA MET A 1 12.34 47.07 37.99
C MET A 1 12.02 45.61 37.62
N ASP A 2 10.97 44.98 38.20
CA ASP A 2 10.69 43.55 38.06
C ASP A 2 9.89 43.06 36.84
N ILE A 3 9.13 43.92 36.16
CA ILE A 3 8.24 43.46 35.07
C ILE A 3 9.03 43.15 33.79
N LYS A 4 10.12 43.90 33.52
CA LYS A 4 10.99 43.65 32.35
C LYS A 4 11.79 42.36 32.48
N ILE A 5 12.12 41.94 33.70
CA ILE A 5 12.90 40.73 33.97
C ILE A 5 12.03 39.47 33.80
N LYS A 6 10.77 39.49 34.27
CA LYS A 6 9.83 38.36 34.08
C LYS A 6 9.54 38.06 32.60
N ASN A 7 9.39 39.10 31.77
CA ASN A 7 9.19 38.91 30.34
C ASN A 7 10.45 38.35 29.67
N LEU A 8 11.65 38.77 30.10
CA LEU A 8 12.90 38.24 29.58
C LEU A 8 13.04 36.74 29.85
N TYR A 9 12.68 36.26 31.05
CA TYR A 9 12.67 34.83 31.35
C TYR A 9 11.63 34.06 30.51
N LEU A 10 10.45 34.65 30.26
CA LEU A 10 9.44 34.03 29.41
C LEU A 10 9.92 33.91 27.96
N TYR A 11 10.58 34.94 27.41
CA TYR A 11 11.14 34.90 26.06
C TYR A 11 12.32 33.93 25.94
N ILE A 12 13.19 33.86 26.96
CA ILE A 12 14.28 32.87 27.01
C ILE A 12 13.70 31.45 27.08
N PHE A 13 12.66 31.23 27.89
CA PHE A 13 12.01 29.93 27.99
C PHE A 13 11.32 29.53 26.68
N LEU A 14 10.62 30.45 26.01
CA LEU A 14 10.01 30.21 24.70
C LEU A 14 11.07 29.93 23.62
N ALA A 15 12.17 30.68 23.61
CA ALA A 15 13.27 30.47 22.66
C ALA A 15 13.94 29.10 22.87
N LEU A 16 14.18 28.69 24.12
CA LEU A 16 14.71 27.37 24.44
C LEU A 16 13.72 26.25 24.07
N PHE A 17 12.42 26.48 24.23
CA PHE A 17 11.39 25.52 23.83
C PHE A 17 11.31 25.36 22.31
N VAL A 18 11.41 26.46 21.55
CA VAL A 18 11.47 26.43 20.08
C VAL A 18 12.76 25.77 19.59
N ILE A 19 13.90 26.03 20.22
CA ILE A 19 15.17 25.36 19.88
C ILE A 19 15.09 23.86 20.20
N ALA A 20 14.54 23.47 21.35
CA ALA A 20 14.33 22.06 21.67
C ALA A 20 13.34 21.38 20.70
N PHE A 21 12.28 22.07 20.30
CA PHE A 21 11.29 21.57 19.33
C PHE A 21 11.89 21.44 17.91
N LEU A 22 12.74 22.38 17.50
CA LEU A 22 13.48 22.31 16.23
C LEU A 22 14.59 21.26 16.27
N PHE A 23 15.22 21.01 17.42
CA PHE A 23 16.13 19.87 17.61
C PHE A 23 15.39 18.54 17.57
N ILE A 24 14.18 18.44 18.13
CA ILE A 24 13.36 17.23 18.04
C ILE A 24 12.87 17.00 16.61
N LEU A 25 12.40 18.04 15.90
CA LEU A 25 12.03 17.94 14.48
C LEU A 25 13.23 17.61 13.58
N GLY A 26 14.38 18.22 13.85
CA GLY A 26 15.65 17.92 13.18
C GLY A 26 16.11 16.49 13.46
N TRP A 27 16.00 16.01 14.70
CA TRP A 27 16.37 14.66 15.11
C TRP A 27 15.41 13.60 14.56
N VAL A 28 14.11 13.87 14.51
CA VAL A 28 13.10 12.98 13.90
C VAL A 28 13.29 12.89 12.38
N ASN A 29 13.70 13.99 11.72
CA ASN A 29 14.01 13.98 10.28
C ASN A 29 15.41 13.44 9.93
N TYR A 30 16.32 13.31 10.91
CA TYR A 30 17.68 12.75 10.72
C TYR A 30 17.86 11.33 11.26
N GLN A 31 16.82 10.70 11.82
CA GLN A 31 16.85 9.24 11.97
C GLN A 31 16.66 8.66 10.56
N PRO A 32 17.69 8.07 9.91
CA PRO A 32 17.40 7.15 8.85
C PRO A 32 16.43 6.12 9.43
N TRP A 33 15.31 5.90 8.74
CA TRP A 33 14.46 4.74 8.97
C TRP A 33 15.37 3.54 9.23
N PRO A 34 15.11 2.66 10.22
CA PRO A 34 16.04 1.60 10.55
C PRO A 34 16.43 0.89 9.26
N ALA A 35 17.71 1.03 8.89
CA ALA A 35 18.28 0.26 7.81
C ALA A 35 17.91 -1.17 8.14
N PHE A 36 17.21 -1.82 7.22
CA PHE A 36 16.80 -3.20 7.40
C PHE A 36 18.04 -3.98 7.83
N GLU A 37 18.09 -4.43 9.10
CA GLU A 37 19.05 -5.47 9.41
C GLU A 37 18.68 -6.62 8.47
N PRO A 38 19.61 -7.11 7.64
CA PRO A 38 19.32 -8.26 6.82
C PRO A 38 18.83 -9.34 7.78
N PHE A 39 17.62 -9.84 7.54
CA PHE A 39 17.08 -10.96 8.30
C PHE A 39 18.05 -12.13 8.11
N THR A 40 18.92 -12.34 9.09
CA THR A 40 19.65 -13.58 9.23
C THR A 40 18.61 -14.59 9.70
N ALA A 41 17.99 -15.28 8.73
CA ALA A 41 17.34 -16.52 9.04
C ALA A 41 18.38 -17.36 9.80
N SER A 42 18.15 -17.65 11.08
CA SER A 42 18.87 -18.73 11.74
C SER A 42 18.37 -20.01 11.10
N LEU A 43 18.89 -20.31 9.90
CA LEU A 43 18.81 -21.63 9.32
C LEU A 43 19.37 -22.57 10.38
N ILE A 44 18.56 -23.58 10.67
CA ILE A 44 18.94 -24.77 11.44
C ILE A 44 20.39 -25.08 11.08
N THR A 45 21.26 -25.14 12.08
CA THR A 45 22.66 -25.54 11.93
C THR A 45 22.67 -27.02 11.51
N ALA A 46 22.47 -27.26 10.23
CA ALA A 46 22.86 -28.49 9.59
C ALA A 46 24.36 -28.33 9.30
N ASP A 47 25.18 -29.12 9.98
CA ASP A 47 26.57 -29.36 9.62
C ASP A 47 26.60 -29.81 8.15
N SER A 48 26.81 -28.86 7.25
CA SER A 48 27.09 -29.10 5.84
C SER A 48 27.95 -27.95 5.36
N GLU A 49 29.04 -28.29 4.68
CA GLU A 49 29.97 -27.36 4.05
C GLU A 49 29.17 -26.25 3.36
N SER A 50 29.53 -25.00 3.62
CA SER A 50 28.90 -23.86 2.94
C SER A 50 29.05 -24.07 1.44
N PRO A 51 27.95 -24.23 0.68
CA PRO A 51 28.06 -24.45 -0.76
C PRO A 51 28.80 -23.25 -1.37
N GLU A 52 29.80 -23.51 -2.22
CA GLU A 52 30.40 -22.48 -3.06
C GLU A 52 29.26 -21.71 -3.75
N ILE A 53 29.15 -20.42 -3.46
CA ILE A 53 28.20 -19.56 -4.14
C ILE A 53 28.70 -19.47 -5.58
N PRO A 54 27.98 -20.02 -6.57
CA PRO A 54 28.42 -19.94 -7.95
C PRO A 54 28.58 -18.47 -8.32
N GLU A 55 29.66 -18.13 -9.05
CA GLU A 55 29.86 -16.78 -9.57
C GLU A 55 28.58 -16.32 -10.27
N THR A 56 28.04 -15.18 -9.83
CA THR A 56 26.85 -14.59 -10.44
C THR A 56 27.17 -14.32 -11.91
N PRO A 57 26.45 -14.92 -12.87
CA PRO A 57 26.74 -14.70 -14.28
C PRO A 57 26.60 -13.20 -14.60
N GLU A 58 27.61 -12.62 -15.26
CA GLU A 58 27.53 -11.24 -15.72
C GLU A 58 26.37 -11.09 -16.71
N VAL A 59 25.45 -10.17 -16.39
CA VAL A 59 24.34 -9.83 -17.27
C VAL A 59 24.90 -8.99 -18.43
N PRO A 60 24.74 -9.41 -19.70
CA PRO A 60 25.24 -8.66 -20.85
C PRO A 60 24.70 -7.22 -20.88
N GLU A 61 25.53 -6.25 -21.27
CA GLU A 61 25.10 -4.85 -21.31
C GLU A 61 23.90 -4.63 -22.24
N THR A 62 23.86 -5.36 -23.37
CA THR A 62 22.71 -5.35 -24.30
C THR A 62 21.39 -5.80 -23.65
N PHE A 63 21.45 -6.64 -22.62
CA PHE A 63 20.27 -7.03 -21.85
C PHE A 63 19.81 -5.92 -20.92
N LYS A 64 20.74 -5.14 -20.35
CA LYS A 64 20.39 -3.97 -19.51
C LYS A 64 19.72 -2.87 -20.33
N ASP A 65 20.25 -2.58 -21.51
CA ASP A 65 19.65 -1.61 -22.44
C ASP A 65 18.21 -2.01 -22.80
N LEU A 66 18.01 -3.29 -23.12
CA LEU A 66 16.68 -3.83 -23.42
C LEU A 66 15.72 -3.72 -22.23
N VAL A 67 16.20 -4.03 -21.02
CA VAL A 67 15.39 -3.90 -19.79
C VAL A 67 14.98 -2.45 -19.57
N GLN A 68 15.90 -1.49 -19.72
CA GLN A 68 15.60 -0.07 -19.58
C GLN A 68 14.58 0.39 -20.63
N GLU A 69 14.75 -0.02 -21.90
CA GLU A 69 13.79 0.26 -22.97
C GLU A 69 12.39 -0.26 -22.63
N LYS A 70 12.29 -1.46 -22.03
CA LYS A 70 11.00 -2.04 -21.64
C LYS A 70 10.37 -1.37 -20.44
N ILE A 71 11.18 -0.88 -19.49
CA ILE A 71 10.70 -0.06 -18.38
C ILE A 71 10.11 1.24 -18.92
N GLU A 72 10.80 1.94 -19.82
CA GLU A 72 10.32 3.19 -20.41
C GLU A 72 9.02 3.00 -21.22
N GLN A 73 8.97 1.99 -22.11
CA GLN A 73 7.75 1.68 -22.87
C GLN A 73 6.58 1.32 -21.94
N GLY A 74 6.85 0.57 -20.86
CA GLY A 74 5.87 0.25 -19.84
C GLY A 74 5.37 1.49 -19.11
N LYS A 75 6.29 2.38 -18.70
CA LYS A 75 6.01 3.64 -18.01
C LYS A 75 5.12 4.55 -18.86
N GLU A 76 5.45 4.74 -20.14
CA GLU A 76 4.63 5.50 -21.10
C GLU A 76 3.22 4.93 -21.23
N PHE A 77 3.10 3.60 -21.35
CA PHE A 77 1.80 2.96 -21.42
C PHE A 77 0.99 3.17 -20.13
N LEU A 78 1.62 3.06 -18.96
CA LEU A 78 0.94 3.26 -17.68
C LEU A 78 0.47 4.69 -17.49
N TYR A 79 1.26 5.71 -17.89
CA TYR A 79 0.82 7.10 -17.86
C TYR A 79 -0.40 7.32 -18.75
N ARG A 80 -0.46 6.68 -19.93
CA ARG A 80 -1.62 6.73 -20.82
C ARG A 80 -2.89 6.14 -20.19
N MET A 81 -2.75 5.23 -19.23
CA MET A 81 -3.89 4.62 -18.52
C MET A 81 -4.47 5.51 -17.42
N GLU A 82 -3.85 6.65 -17.10
CA GLU A 82 -4.36 7.62 -16.13
C GLU A 82 -5.52 8.44 -16.74
N HIS A 83 -6.60 8.64 -15.97
CA HIS A 83 -7.61 9.63 -16.33
C HIS A 83 -7.11 11.05 -15.98
N PRO A 84 -7.13 12.02 -16.91
CA PRO A 84 -6.46 13.32 -16.77
C PRO A 84 -7.04 14.28 -15.70
N GLU A 85 -8.13 13.90 -15.04
CA GLU A 85 -8.85 14.77 -14.09
C GLU A 85 -9.10 14.03 -12.78
N GLU A 86 -9.55 12.78 -12.88
CA GLU A 86 -9.86 11.95 -11.72
C GLU A 86 -8.60 11.24 -11.16
N HIS A 87 -7.49 11.21 -11.90
CA HIS A 87 -6.19 10.62 -11.51
C HIS A 87 -6.21 9.13 -11.12
N GLY A 88 -7.35 8.45 -11.35
CA GLY A 88 -7.46 7.00 -11.30
C GLY A 88 -7.14 6.37 -12.65
N PHE A 89 -6.91 5.07 -12.64
CA PHE A 89 -6.46 4.33 -13.81
C PHE A 89 -7.56 3.43 -14.39
N TYR A 90 -7.61 3.38 -15.71
CA TYR A 90 -8.45 2.45 -16.44
C TYR A 90 -7.92 1.02 -16.27
N LYS A 91 -8.82 0.03 -16.30
CA LYS A 91 -8.42 -1.38 -16.36
C LYS A 91 -8.29 -1.86 -17.80
N ARG A 92 -9.07 -1.30 -18.74
CA ARG A 92 -9.10 -1.73 -20.14
C ARG A 92 -8.90 -0.58 -21.10
N TYR A 93 -7.98 -0.79 -22.03
CA TYR A 93 -7.76 0.01 -23.25
C TYR A 93 -8.12 -0.84 -24.47
N ASP A 94 -8.94 -0.29 -25.37
CA ASP A 94 -9.27 -0.85 -26.66
C ASP A 94 -8.37 -0.24 -27.74
N ALA A 95 -7.40 -1.03 -28.20
CA ALA A 95 -6.40 -0.58 -29.16
C ALA A 95 -6.95 -0.37 -30.58
N ILE A 96 -8.05 -1.03 -30.95
CA ILE A 96 -8.64 -0.90 -32.31
C ILE A 96 -9.33 0.45 -32.43
N ASN A 97 -10.05 0.85 -31.38
CA ASN A 97 -10.84 2.07 -31.38
C ASN A 97 -10.14 3.26 -30.72
N ASP A 98 -8.96 3.05 -30.13
CA ASP A 98 -8.25 4.03 -29.30
C ASP A 98 -9.15 4.62 -28.20
N THR A 99 -9.74 3.74 -27.39
CA THR A 99 -10.68 4.15 -26.34
C THR A 99 -10.44 3.42 -25.02
N PHE A 100 -10.84 4.08 -23.94
CA PHE A 100 -10.84 3.52 -22.60
C PHE A 100 -12.26 3.14 -22.18
N GLU A 101 -12.36 2.22 -21.21
CA GLU A 101 -13.66 1.94 -20.61
C GLU A 101 -14.19 3.12 -19.77
N GLY A 102 -15.51 3.23 -19.61
CA GLY A 102 -16.15 4.29 -18.81
C GLY A 102 -16.00 4.15 -17.29
N ARG A 103 -14.94 3.50 -16.80
CA ARG A 103 -14.70 3.21 -15.38
C ARG A 103 -13.22 3.27 -15.02
N LEU A 104 -12.96 3.79 -13.83
CA LEU A 104 -11.66 3.68 -13.16
C LEU A 104 -11.74 2.56 -12.12
N HIS A 105 -10.65 1.82 -11.93
CA HIS A 105 -10.64 0.66 -11.05
C HIS A 105 -9.60 0.82 -9.95
N THR A 106 -10.05 0.89 -8.70
CA THR A 106 -9.18 1.16 -7.54
C THR A 106 -8.03 0.18 -7.41
N VAL A 107 -8.25 -1.11 -7.70
CA VAL A 107 -7.21 -2.12 -7.63
C VAL A 107 -6.13 -1.92 -8.69
N TYR A 108 -6.51 -1.46 -9.89
CA TYR A 108 -5.58 -1.16 -10.97
C TYR A 108 -4.84 0.14 -10.71
N SER A 109 -5.54 1.17 -10.22
CA SER A 109 -4.91 2.40 -9.75
C SER A 109 -3.87 2.09 -8.68
N ALA A 110 -4.22 1.32 -7.65
CA ALA A 110 -3.29 0.95 -6.58
C ALA A 110 -2.06 0.20 -7.16
N SER A 111 -2.26 -0.83 -7.97
CA SER A 111 -1.14 -1.59 -8.53
C SER A 111 -0.25 -0.75 -9.46
N ILE A 112 -0.83 0.13 -10.29
CA ILE A 112 -0.08 0.96 -11.23
C ILE A 112 0.71 2.03 -10.48
N ILE A 113 0.10 2.68 -9.49
CA ILE A 113 0.80 3.61 -8.60
C ILE A 113 1.95 2.88 -7.91
N TYR A 114 1.69 1.71 -7.32
CA TYR A 114 2.74 0.91 -6.68
C TYR A 114 3.88 0.58 -7.65
N THR A 115 3.58 0.23 -8.90
CA THR A 115 4.58 0.03 -9.96
C THR A 115 5.39 1.30 -10.25
N PHE A 116 4.75 2.46 -10.40
CA PHE A 116 5.46 3.73 -10.55
C PHE A 116 6.40 3.99 -9.36
N LEU A 117 6.01 3.69 -8.13
CA LEU A 117 6.87 3.87 -6.97
C LEU A 117 8.12 2.96 -7.01
N TYR A 118 8.03 1.75 -7.58
CA TYR A 118 9.21 0.92 -7.85
C TYR A 118 10.07 1.43 -9.00
N ILE A 119 9.44 1.99 -10.04
CA ILE A 119 10.20 2.61 -11.14
C ILE A 119 10.97 3.81 -10.59
N TYR A 120 10.33 4.66 -9.77
CA TYR A 120 10.99 5.75 -9.08
C TYR A 120 12.18 5.26 -8.22
N ASP A 121 12.02 4.17 -7.46
CA ASP A 121 13.15 3.60 -6.71
C ASP A 121 14.33 3.18 -7.62
N TYR A 122 14.04 2.78 -8.86
CA TYR A 122 15.01 2.31 -9.84
C TYR A 122 15.71 3.45 -10.60
N ASP A 123 14.96 4.41 -11.15
CA ASP A 123 15.48 5.45 -12.06
C ASP A 123 15.49 6.88 -11.46
N GLN A 124 14.86 7.08 -10.30
CA GLN A 124 14.67 8.39 -9.66
C GLN A 124 13.94 9.41 -10.54
N ASP A 125 13.01 8.96 -11.39
CA ASP A 125 12.21 9.83 -12.26
C ASP A 125 11.32 10.80 -11.45
N GLU A 126 11.76 12.06 -11.34
CA GLU A 126 11.05 13.11 -10.60
C GLU A 126 9.68 13.44 -11.18
N GLU A 127 9.37 13.10 -12.44
CA GLU A 127 8.01 13.27 -12.97
C GLU A 127 7.00 12.47 -12.15
N ILE A 128 7.35 11.26 -11.72
CA ILE A 128 6.48 10.40 -10.89
C ILE A 128 6.06 11.13 -9.61
N LEU A 129 6.96 11.90 -9.00
CA LEU A 129 6.70 12.64 -7.77
C LEU A 129 5.59 13.70 -7.94
N LYS A 130 5.47 14.27 -9.14
CA LYS A 130 4.47 15.30 -9.45
C LYS A 130 3.04 14.76 -9.45
N HIS A 131 2.86 13.46 -9.71
CA HIS A 131 1.55 12.82 -9.77
C HIS A 131 1.06 12.28 -8.42
N LEU A 132 1.95 12.10 -7.43
CA LEU A 132 1.63 11.39 -6.18
C LEU A 132 0.43 11.97 -5.42
N SER A 133 0.24 13.29 -5.44
CA SER A 133 -0.91 13.90 -4.77
C SER A 133 -2.22 13.47 -5.42
N GLY A 134 -2.34 13.58 -6.75
CA GLY A 134 -3.55 13.22 -7.48
C GLY A 134 -3.87 11.73 -7.34
N TRP A 135 -2.86 10.89 -7.51
CA TRP A 135 -2.98 9.44 -7.34
C TRP A 135 -3.39 9.04 -5.90
N GLY A 136 -2.75 9.64 -4.90
CA GLY A 136 -3.09 9.44 -3.50
C GLY A 136 -4.52 9.90 -3.18
N ASP A 137 -4.92 11.06 -3.68
CA ASP A 137 -6.25 11.61 -3.47
C ASP A 137 -7.34 10.75 -4.15
N PHE A 138 -7.10 10.22 -5.35
CA PHE A 138 -7.98 9.24 -5.98
C PHE A 138 -8.17 8.02 -5.09
N LEU A 139 -7.08 7.36 -4.64
CA LEU A 139 -7.17 6.18 -3.77
C LEU A 139 -7.94 6.49 -2.50
N LEU A 140 -7.58 7.56 -1.79
CA LEU A 140 -8.23 7.97 -0.55
C LEU A 140 -9.72 8.33 -0.76
N SER A 141 -10.10 8.81 -1.94
CA SER A 141 -11.49 9.06 -2.29
C SER A 141 -12.28 7.75 -2.37
N MET A 142 -11.67 6.65 -2.81
CA MET A 142 -12.34 5.36 -2.99
C MET A 142 -12.60 4.60 -1.69
N GLN A 143 -12.06 5.05 -0.55
CA GLN A 143 -12.27 4.44 0.75
C GLN A 143 -13.63 4.83 1.37
N ASP A 144 -14.34 3.85 1.94
CA ASP A 144 -15.52 4.09 2.77
C ASP A 144 -15.09 4.70 4.12
N LYS A 145 -15.50 5.96 4.34
CA LYS A 145 -15.17 6.75 5.54
C LYS A 145 -16.32 6.82 6.56
N ASP A 146 -17.45 6.17 6.30
CA ASP A 146 -18.56 6.13 7.25
C ASP A 146 -18.25 5.17 8.41
N LYS A 147 -17.96 5.70 9.59
CA LYS A 147 -17.64 4.91 10.80
C LYS A 147 -18.77 3.97 11.23
N ASN A 148 -20.01 4.21 10.81
CA ASN A 148 -21.14 3.33 11.09
C ASN A 148 -21.28 2.21 10.05
N SER A 149 -20.49 2.27 8.98
CA SER A 149 -20.46 1.24 7.95
C SER A 149 -19.67 0.02 8.42
N LYS A 150 -20.24 -1.19 8.32
CA LYS A 150 -19.48 -2.47 8.34
C LYS A 150 -18.46 -2.62 7.21
N ARG A 151 -18.33 -1.63 6.31
CA ARG A 151 -17.31 -1.55 5.27
C ARG A 151 -16.38 -0.36 5.49
N TYR A 152 -16.47 0.32 6.64
CA TYR A 152 -15.54 1.36 7.02
C TYR A 152 -14.09 0.91 6.80
N GLY A 153 -13.31 1.70 6.07
CA GLY A 153 -11.94 1.39 5.68
C GLY A 153 -11.78 0.59 4.38
N ALA A 154 -12.85 -0.02 3.85
CA ALA A 154 -12.81 -0.75 2.59
C ALA A 154 -12.78 0.18 1.38
N PHE A 155 -12.17 -0.26 0.28
CA PHE A 155 -12.13 0.50 -0.98
C PHE A 155 -13.18 0.00 -1.97
N SER A 156 -13.99 0.91 -2.50
CA SER A 156 -14.91 0.64 -3.61
C SER A 156 -14.13 0.11 -4.81
N TYR A 157 -14.68 -0.91 -5.48
CA TYR A 157 -13.97 -1.62 -6.55
C TYR A 157 -13.76 -0.78 -7.81
N SER A 158 -14.74 0.06 -8.17
CA SER A 158 -14.69 0.91 -9.34
C SER A 158 -15.41 2.25 -9.13
N TYR A 159 -15.02 3.24 -9.94
CA TYR A 159 -15.63 4.55 -10.05
C TYR A 159 -16.21 4.69 -11.47
N PHE A 160 -17.49 5.03 -11.57
CA PHE A 160 -18.19 5.19 -12.85
C PHE A 160 -18.07 6.64 -13.31
N LEU A 161 -17.43 6.86 -14.46
CA LEU A 161 -17.18 8.22 -14.97
C LEU A 161 -18.47 8.96 -15.33
N ASN A 162 -19.44 8.24 -15.90
CA ASN A 162 -20.70 8.85 -16.35
C ASN A 162 -21.57 9.36 -15.18
N SER A 163 -21.68 8.60 -14.10
CA SER A 163 -22.53 8.96 -12.95
C SER A 163 -21.76 9.63 -11.81
N LYS A 164 -20.42 9.59 -11.85
CA LYS A 164 -19.53 9.98 -10.74
C LYS A 164 -19.83 9.24 -9.44
N GLU A 165 -20.36 8.02 -9.57
CA GLU A 165 -20.66 7.16 -8.43
C GLU A 165 -19.60 6.08 -8.23
N LYS A 166 -19.44 5.66 -6.99
CA LYS A 166 -18.59 4.52 -6.62
C LYS A 166 -19.42 3.25 -6.60
N GLU A 167 -18.88 2.19 -7.17
CA GLU A 167 -19.52 0.88 -7.11
C GLU A 167 -19.68 0.44 -5.65
N LYS A 168 -20.90 0.00 -5.31
CA LYS A 168 -21.23 -0.59 -4.01
C LYS A 168 -20.71 -2.04 -3.93
N LYS A 169 -19.41 -2.21 -4.15
CA LYS A 169 -18.69 -3.48 -4.15
C LYS A 169 -17.31 -3.26 -3.57
N TYR A 170 -16.96 -4.08 -2.58
CA TYR A 170 -15.69 -4.05 -1.88
C TYR A 170 -15.06 -5.43 -1.98
N VAL A 171 -13.85 -5.49 -2.53
CA VAL A 171 -13.10 -6.74 -2.73
C VAL A 171 -11.88 -6.69 -1.84
N VAL A 172 -11.59 -7.79 -1.13
CA VAL A 172 -10.46 -7.83 -0.19
C VAL A 172 -9.12 -7.60 -0.89
N GLY A 173 -8.96 -8.14 -2.10
CA GLY A 173 -7.77 -7.89 -2.93
C GLY A 173 -7.57 -6.42 -3.30
N THR A 174 -8.65 -5.64 -3.49
CA THR A 174 -8.56 -4.19 -3.72
C THR A 174 -7.99 -3.50 -2.49
N SER A 175 -8.52 -3.80 -1.31
CA SER A 175 -8.04 -3.16 -0.07
C SER A 175 -6.63 -3.62 0.28
N ALA A 176 -6.28 -4.89 0.03
CA ALA A 176 -4.94 -5.42 0.20
C ALA A 176 -3.89 -4.69 -0.66
N LEU A 177 -4.15 -4.52 -1.97
CA LEU A 177 -3.22 -3.79 -2.83
C LEU A 177 -3.20 -2.28 -2.55
N SER A 178 -4.34 -1.69 -2.15
CA SER A 178 -4.35 -0.30 -1.66
C SER A 178 -3.46 -0.14 -0.43
N ILE A 179 -3.44 -1.10 0.51
CA ILE A 179 -2.54 -1.06 1.68
C ILE A 179 -1.08 -0.99 1.25
N PHE A 180 -0.66 -1.80 0.27
CA PHE A 180 0.74 -1.81 -0.20
C PHE A 180 1.13 -0.43 -0.73
N THR A 181 0.25 0.13 -1.55
CA THR A 181 0.44 1.43 -2.19
C THR A 181 0.45 2.56 -1.18
N LEU A 182 -0.49 2.56 -0.24
CA LEU A 182 -0.59 3.58 0.81
C LEU A 182 0.61 3.54 1.77
N LEU A 183 1.14 2.35 2.08
CA LEU A 183 2.37 2.26 2.86
C LEU A 183 3.58 2.86 2.10
N ARG A 184 3.72 2.59 0.80
CA ARG A 184 4.78 3.23 -0.01
C ARG A 184 4.61 4.73 -0.15
N LEU A 185 3.37 5.20 -0.37
CA LEU A 185 3.08 6.64 -0.39
C LEU A 185 3.44 7.29 0.95
N TYR A 186 3.11 6.65 2.08
CA TYR A 186 3.53 7.12 3.40
C TYR A 186 5.05 7.17 3.55
N GLU A 187 5.76 6.12 3.14
CA GLU A 187 7.23 6.05 3.22
C GLU A 187 7.90 7.16 2.40
N ILE A 188 7.38 7.48 1.22
CA ILE A 188 7.97 8.50 0.33
C ILE A 188 7.59 9.91 0.76
N THR A 189 6.32 10.16 1.12
CA THR A 189 5.84 11.52 1.38
C THR A 189 5.81 11.91 2.85
N GLY A 190 5.95 10.95 3.78
CA GLY A 190 5.80 11.16 5.22
C GLY A 190 4.39 11.59 5.67
N GLN A 191 3.36 11.43 4.84
CA GLN A 191 2.02 11.94 5.14
C GLN A 191 1.16 10.88 5.86
N ASP A 192 0.86 11.13 7.14
CA ASP A 192 0.10 10.21 8.01
C ASP A 192 -1.26 9.78 7.44
N LYS A 193 -1.89 10.60 6.58
CA LYS A 193 -3.17 10.28 5.93
C LYS A 193 -3.13 8.92 5.21
N TYR A 194 -1.98 8.55 4.65
CA TYR A 194 -1.82 7.28 3.95
C TYR A 194 -1.68 6.11 4.93
N LEU A 195 -0.90 6.25 5.99
CA LEU A 195 -0.75 5.22 7.02
C LEU A 195 -2.07 4.96 7.75
N GLU A 196 -2.82 6.00 8.11
CA GLU A 196 -4.11 5.87 8.77
C GLU A 196 -5.18 5.24 7.86
N SER A 197 -5.14 5.56 6.57
CA SER A 197 -5.97 4.90 5.57
C SER A 197 -5.62 3.41 5.42
N ALA A 198 -4.33 3.07 5.40
CA ALA A 198 -3.87 1.68 5.35
C ALA A 198 -4.28 0.88 6.59
N LYS A 199 -4.18 1.48 7.79
CA LYS A 199 -4.68 0.87 9.05
C LYS A 199 -6.18 0.60 8.99
N SER A 200 -6.97 1.58 8.56
CA SER A 200 -8.43 1.43 8.43
C SER A 200 -8.80 0.30 7.46
N ALA A 201 -8.05 0.16 6.37
CA ALA A 201 -8.23 -0.92 5.41
C ALA A 201 -7.85 -2.29 6.00
N GLY A 202 -6.75 -2.37 6.75
CA GLY A 202 -6.34 -3.58 7.46
C GLY A 202 -7.40 -4.02 8.48
N ASP A 203 -7.98 -3.06 9.20
CA ASP A 203 -9.08 -3.33 10.14
C ASP A 203 -10.31 -3.91 9.44
N TRP A 204 -10.67 -3.38 8.27
CA TRP A 204 -11.71 -3.97 7.46
C TRP A 204 -11.37 -5.39 7.00
N LEU A 205 -10.14 -5.66 6.55
CA LEU A 205 -9.72 -7.01 6.15
C LEU A 205 -9.88 -8.02 7.30
N ILE A 206 -9.57 -7.62 8.54
CA ILE A 206 -9.80 -8.45 9.73
C ILE A 206 -11.29 -8.78 9.90
N THR A 207 -12.21 -7.84 9.64
CA THR A 207 -13.66 -8.13 9.69
C THR A 207 -14.13 -9.13 8.63
N MET A 208 -13.37 -9.28 7.54
CA MET A 208 -13.66 -10.21 6.45
C MET A 208 -13.11 -11.60 6.71
N GLN A 209 -12.18 -11.75 7.66
CA GLN A 209 -11.60 -13.01 8.08
C GLN A 209 -12.61 -13.83 8.92
N ARG A 210 -12.71 -15.12 8.61
CA ARG A 210 -13.45 -16.12 9.38
C ARG A 210 -12.59 -16.68 10.51
N GLU A 211 -13.19 -17.45 11.40
CA GLU A 211 -12.48 -18.08 12.53
C GLU A 211 -11.37 -19.04 12.06
N ASP A 212 -11.59 -19.74 10.95
CA ASP A 212 -10.63 -20.65 10.30
C ASP A 212 -9.55 -19.91 9.47
N GLY A 213 -9.44 -18.59 9.59
CA GLY A 213 -8.43 -17.79 8.90
C GLY A 213 -8.80 -17.41 7.45
N VAL A 214 -9.73 -18.11 6.81
CA VAL A 214 -10.17 -17.80 5.44
C VAL A 214 -10.82 -16.42 5.36
N VAL A 215 -10.42 -15.61 4.38
CA VAL A 215 -11.08 -14.32 4.11
C VAL A 215 -12.24 -14.48 3.13
N LYS A 216 -13.36 -13.81 3.45
CA LYS A 216 -14.47 -13.65 2.49
C LYS A 216 -13.98 -12.76 1.34
N PRO A 217 -14.06 -13.18 0.07
CA PRO A 217 -13.39 -12.48 -1.03
C PRO A 217 -13.97 -11.09 -1.33
N TYR A 218 -15.25 -10.86 -1.04
CA TYR A 218 -15.90 -9.57 -1.29
C TYR A 218 -17.19 -9.41 -0.49
N THR A 219 -17.65 -8.17 -0.41
CA THR A 219 -19.04 -7.82 -0.12
C THR A 219 -19.56 -6.88 -1.20
N ARG A 220 -20.79 -7.09 -1.67
CA ARG A 220 -21.41 -6.26 -2.71
C ARG A 220 -22.87 -6.01 -2.39
N TYR A 221 -23.38 -4.87 -2.81
CA TYR A 221 -24.79 -4.55 -2.74
C TYR A 221 -25.51 -5.17 -3.94
N SER A 222 -26.52 -6.00 -3.68
CA SER A 222 -27.31 -6.68 -4.70
C SER A 222 -28.71 -6.94 -4.16
N ASN A 223 -29.74 -6.62 -4.95
CA ASN A 223 -31.15 -6.86 -4.60
C ASN A 223 -31.54 -6.27 -3.23
N GLY A 224 -31.20 -5.01 -2.99
CA GLY A 224 -31.57 -4.29 -1.77
C GLY A 224 -30.73 -4.63 -0.52
N LYS A 225 -29.77 -5.56 -0.60
CA LYS A 225 -28.98 -6.01 0.55
C LYS A 225 -27.51 -6.23 0.23
N TRP A 226 -26.68 -6.20 1.27
CA TRP A 226 -25.28 -6.60 1.18
C TRP A 226 -25.15 -8.11 1.18
N VAL A 227 -24.40 -8.65 0.21
CA VAL A 227 -24.09 -10.08 0.09
C VAL A 227 -22.58 -10.29 0.13
N PHE A 228 -22.16 -11.33 0.85
CA PHE A 228 -20.75 -11.70 0.97
C PHE A 228 -20.43 -12.88 0.07
N GLY A 229 -19.26 -12.83 -0.58
CA GLY A 229 -18.70 -14.01 -1.23
C GLY A 229 -18.34 -15.07 -0.19
N LYS A 230 -18.59 -16.34 -0.52
CA LYS A 230 -18.35 -17.48 0.38
C LYS A 230 -17.28 -18.46 -0.10
N LYS A 231 -16.98 -18.45 -1.40
CA LYS A 231 -15.98 -19.33 -2.00
C LYS A 231 -14.59 -18.86 -1.58
N GLU A 232 -13.82 -19.76 -0.99
CA GLU A 232 -12.40 -19.53 -0.69
C GLU A 232 -11.63 -19.18 -1.96
N SER A 233 -10.65 -18.30 -1.84
CA SER A 233 -9.70 -17.99 -2.89
C SER A 233 -8.30 -17.91 -2.29
N LEU A 234 -7.41 -18.79 -2.74
CA LEU A 234 -6.01 -18.78 -2.32
C LEU A 234 -5.33 -17.45 -2.68
N LEU A 235 -5.66 -16.88 -3.85
CA LEU A 235 -5.17 -15.56 -4.25
C LEU A 235 -5.56 -14.47 -3.23
N TYR A 236 -6.84 -14.37 -2.88
CA TYR A 236 -7.28 -13.33 -1.94
C TYR A 236 -6.76 -13.57 -0.52
N ASN A 237 -6.69 -14.82 -0.06
CA ASN A 237 -6.04 -15.16 1.21
C ASN A 237 -4.57 -14.70 1.20
N GLY A 238 -3.82 -15.00 0.14
CA GLY A 238 -2.40 -14.61 0.01
C GLY A 238 -2.21 -13.10 -0.02
N GLN A 239 -3.04 -12.37 -0.77
CA GLN A 239 -3.00 -10.90 -0.79
C GLN A 239 -3.27 -10.30 0.59
N CYS A 240 -4.28 -10.80 1.31
CA CYS A 240 -4.59 -10.35 2.67
C CYS A 240 -3.47 -10.70 3.66
N LEU A 241 -2.90 -11.90 3.57
CA LEU A 241 -1.74 -12.32 4.37
C LEU A 241 -0.60 -11.31 4.20
N SER A 242 -0.20 -11.04 2.95
CA SER A 242 0.87 -10.08 2.66
C SER A 242 0.55 -8.66 3.13
N ALA A 243 -0.70 -8.19 2.95
CA ALA A 243 -1.12 -6.85 3.40
C ALA A 243 -1.04 -6.69 4.91
N LEU A 244 -1.57 -7.66 5.64
CA LEU A 244 -1.58 -7.67 7.11
C LEU A 244 -0.16 -7.81 7.67
N SER A 245 0.69 -8.64 7.05
CA SER A 245 2.11 -8.75 7.41
C SER A 245 2.87 -7.44 7.19
N LYS A 246 2.66 -6.76 6.06
CA LYS A 246 3.27 -5.44 5.80
C LYS A 246 2.78 -4.37 6.78
N LEU A 247 1.48 -4.34 7.08
CA LEU A 247 0.94 -3.45 8.11
C LEU A 247 1.50 -3.72 9.49
N TYR A 248 1.62 -4.99 9.89
CA TYR A 248 2.29 -5.34 11.13
C TYR A 248 3.72 -4.86 11.11
N ASN A 249 4.47 -5.06 10.02
CA ASN A 249 5.84 -4.59 9.96
C ASN A 249 5.95 -3.06 10.13
N ALA A 250 5.08 -2.31 9.46
CA ALA A 250 5.08 -0.84 9.48
C ALA A 250 4.57 -0.24 10.82
N THR A 251 3.72 -0.95 11.56
CA THR A 251 3.02 -0.39 12.74
C THR A 251 3.35 -1.09 14.06
N LYS A 252 3.85 -2.32 13.99
CA LYS A 252 4.01 -3.26 15.11
C LYS A 252 2.72 -3.53 15.89
N ILE A 253 1.55 -3.25 15.32
CA ILE A 253 0.26 -3.50 15.98
C ILE A 253 -0.12 -4.98 15.86
N GLN A 254 -0.20 -5.65 17.02
CA GLN A 254 -0.32 -7.10 17.12
C GLN A 254 -1.53 -7.71 16.39
N LYS A 255 -2.66 -6.99 16.30
CA LYS A 255 -3.87 -7.51 15.64
C LYS A 255 -3.63 -7.89 14.17
N TYR A 256 -2.74 -7.17 13.48
CA TYR A 256 -2.41 -7.47 12.08
C TYR A 256 -1.55 -8.74 11.97
N TYR A 257 -0.58 -8.93 12.88
CA TYR A 257 0.19 -10.17 12.97
C TYR A 257 -0.74 -11.36 13.24
N SER A 258 -1.60 -11.27 14.25
CA SER A 258 -2.51 -12.37 14.61
C SER A 258 -3.47 -12.73 13.47
N ALA A 259 -3.95 -11.75 12.71
CA ALA A 259 -4.79 -12.00 11.56
C ALA A 259 -4.03 -12.63 10.39
N ALA A 260 -2.80 -12.17 10.10
CA ALA A 260 -1.91 -12.77 9.12
C ALA A 260 -1.58 -14.23 9.48
N GLU A 261 -1.23 -14.49 10.74
CA GLU A 261 -0.88 -15.83 11.24
C GLU A 261 -2.02 -16.84 11.03
N LYS A 262 -3.28 -16.43 11.25
CA LYS A 262 -4.44 -17.29 10.98
C LYS A 262 -4.53 -17.73 9.52
N ILE A 263 -4.25 -16.83 8.57
CA ILE A 263 -4.24 -17.18 7.14
C ILE A 263 -3.08 -18.15 6.84
N ALA A 264 -1.90 -17.88 7.40
CA ALA A 264 -0.73 -18.74 7.21
C ALA A 264 -0.97 -20.16 7.76
N LYS A 265 -1.57 -20.29 8.95
CA LYS A 265 -1.97 -21.57 9.54
C LYS A 265 -2.97 -22.33 8.66
N HIS A 266 -3.96 -21.64 8.09
CA HIS A 266 -4.90 -22.23 7.13
C HIS A 266 -4.18 -22.77 5.88
N PHE A 267 -3.21 -22.03 5.35
CA PHE A 267 -2.39 -22.51 4.22
C PHE A 267 -1.55 -23.73 4.57
N ALA A 268 -0.92 -23.74 5.75
CA ALA A 268 -0.13 -24.88 6.21
C ALA A 268 -0.99 -26.14 6.35
N GLN A 269 -2.14 -26.05 7.02
CA GLN A 269 -3.06 -27.19 7.15
C GLN A 269 -3.48 -27.73 5.78
N LYS A 270 -3.82 -26.85 4.84
CA LYS A 270 -4.25 -27.25 3.50
C LYS A 270 -3.16 -27.93 2.69
N TYR A 271 -1.89 -27.61 2.95
CA TYR A 271 -0.76 -28.30 2.34
C TYR A 271 -0.55 -29.68 2.96
N GLU A 272 -0.70 -29.81 4.27
CA GLU A 272 -0.60 -31.09 4.99
C GLU A 272 -1.72 -32.07 4.59
N ASP A 273 -2.90 -31.55 4.23
CA ASP A 273 -4.06 -32.35 3.82
C ASP A 273 -4.05 -32.78 2.32
N ALA A 274 -3.07 -32.33 1.52
CA ALA A 274 -3.00 -32.52 0.06
C ALA A 274 -2.15 -33.72 -0.36
#